data_AF-A0A2V6KSB5-F1
#
_entry.id   AF-A0A2V6KSB5-F1
#
_cell.length_a   1.000
_cell.length_b   1.000
_cell.length_c   1.000
_cell.angle_alpha   90.00
_cell.angle_beta   90.00
_cell.angle_gamma   90.00
#
_symmetry.space_group_name_H-M   'P 1'
#
loop_
_entity.id
_entity.type
_entity.pdbx_description
1 polymer ?
#
loop_
_entity_poly.entity_id
_entity_poly.type
_entity_poly.pdbx_seq_one_letter_code
_entity_poly.pdbx_strand_id
1 'polypeptide(L)'
;MGSANTRNRMRICYYKFPSGNLTHLASLAKCIGVSAELFHTENSAALVGAIENTALQAGAGVVLDVASLKNICRQDALERAAALICERDISVLLFTTEVDEAANRFLQVLTRGAVLGSNHAGNVARIHFPEGSQNLARELSSQFYPRNPTKAIGLILKPGTNTELIMKLEQFGSFVRVSTGKANVFVWSSLRVFDVLQPLSAEKEFEVAADEYVPAIIFLRSAFGDRCWNNPKVGAGIVIDDPLLNKNY
;
A
#
# COMPACT_ATOMS: atom_id res chain seq x y z
N MET A 1 28.16 -14.20 13.20
CA MET A 1 27.17 -13.15 13.53
C MET A 1 26.99 -12.27 12.31
N GLY A 2 25.96 -12.53 11.52
CA GLY A 2 25.78 -11.92 10.20
C GLY A 2 25.23 -10.50 10.30
N SER A 3 25.89 -9.56 9.63
CA SER A 3 25.40 -8.21 9.35
C SER A 3 23.97 -8.28 8.80
N ALA A 4 22.98 -7.87 9.58
CA ALA A 4 21.61 -7.73 9.10
C ALA A 4 21.62 -6.79 7.90
N ASN A 5 21.05 -7.25 6.78
CA ASN A 5 21.02 -6.55 5.52
C ASN A 5 20.19 -5.26 5.68
N THR A 6 20.85 -4.15 6.00
CA THR A 6 20.24 -2.85 6.33
C THR A 6 19.60 -2.14 5.14
N ARG A 7 19.62 -2.74 3.95
CA ARG A 7 19.33 -2.05 2.68
C ARG A 7 17.85 -2.00 2.28
N ASN A 8 16.94 -2.72 2.95
CA ASN A 8 15.51 -2.74 2.61
C ASN A 8 14.63 -2.46 3.83
N ARG A 9 14.57 -1.21 4.28
CA ARG A 9 13.76 -0.82 5.42
C ARG A 9 12.52 -0.06 4.99
N MET A 10 11.38 -0.53 5.48
CA MET A 10 10.10 0.15 5.43
C MET A 10 9.72 0.55 6.84
N ARG A 11 9.25 1.78 7.03
CA ARG A 11 8.68 2.22 8.30
C ARG A 11 7.18 2.35 8.18
N ILE A 12 6.43 1.74 9.10
CA ILE A 12 4.97 1.81 9.16
C ILE A 12 4.59 2.64 10.39
N CYS A 13 4.13 3.86 10.14
CA CYS A 13 3.77 4.83 11.17
C CYS A 13 2.30 4.66 11.59
N TYR A 14 2.05 4.59 12.89
CA TYR A 14 0.71 4.47 13.47
C TYR A 14 0.61 5.23 14.80
N TYR A 15 -0.61 5.48 15.28
CA TYR A 15 -0.86 6.06 16.61
C TYR A 15 -1.48 5.04 17.58
N LYS A 16 -1.06 5.06 18.85
CA LYS A 16 -1.45 4.17 19.96
C LYS A 16 -1.07 2.69 19.77
N PHE A 17 -1.77 1.98 18.89
CA PHE A 17 -1.60 0.54 18.69
C PHE A 17 -1.62 0.20 17.20
N PRO A 18 -0.75 -0.71 16.74
CA PRO A 18 -0.79 -1.15 15.36
C PRO A 18 -2.06 -1.99 15.14
N SER A 19 -2.80 -1.71 14.08
CA SER A 19 -3.95 -2.53 13.71
C SER A 19 -3.48 -3.89 13.14
N GLY A 20 -4.40 -4.87 13.10
CA GLY A 20 -4.15 -6.15 12.43
C GLY A 20 -3.68 -5.97 10.99
N ASN A 21 -4.28 -5.01 10.26
CA ASN A 21 -3.89 -4.66 8.90
C ASN A 21 -2.40 -4.28 8.78
N LEU A 22 -1.88 -3.50 9.72
CA LEU A 22 -0.45 -3.11 9.70
C LEU A 22 0.46 -4.30 9.99
N THR A 23 0.02 -5.22 10.86
CA THR A 23 0.74 -6.46 11.16
C THR A 23 0.78 -7.39 9.95
N HIS A 24 -0.34 -7.52 9.24
CA HIS A 24 -0.42 -8.31 8.00
C HIS A 24 0.44 -7.69 6.89
N LEU A 25 0.41 -6.36 6.73
CA LEU A 25 1.26 -5.65 5.78
C LEU A 25 2.75 -5.84 6.09
N ALA A 26 3.15 -5.74 7.37
CA ALA A 26 4.51 -6.00 7.80
C ALA A 26 4.93 -7.46 7.54
N SER A 27 4.02 -8.42 7.74
CA SER A 27 4.26 -9.84 7.46
C SER A 27 4.43 -10.10 5.97
N LEU A 28 3.57 -9.54 5.12
CA LEU A 28 3.69 -9.58 3.67
C LEU A 28 5.02 -8.97 3.20
N ALA A 29 5.40 -7.79 3.72
CA ALA A 29 6.68 -7.16 3.42
C ALA A 29 7.86 -8.07 3.77
N LYS A 30 7.82 -8.73 4.94
CA LYS A 30 8.83 -9.69 5.36
C LYS A 30 8.91 -10.91 4.43
N CYS A 31 7.78 -11.45 4.00
CA CYS A 31 7.72 -12.59 3.07
C CYS A 31 8.44 -12.28 1.74
N ILE A 32 8.46 -11.03 1.31
CA ILE A 32 9.11 -10.61 0.07
C ILE A 32 10.50 -9.96 0.29
N GLY A 33 11.10 -10.12 1.47
CA GLY A 33 12.47 -9.65 1.73
C GLY A 33 12.62 -8.17 2.12
N VAL A 34 11.53 -7.52 2.55
CA VAL A 34 11.53 -6.14 3.06
C VAL A 34 11.38 -6.16 4.59
N SER A 35 12.29 -5.49 5.30
CA SER A 35 12.20 -5.33 6.75
C SER A 35 11.22 -4.21 7.07
N ALA A 36 10.09 -4.54 7.70
CA ALA A 36 9.12 -3.56 8.17
C ALA A 36 9.33 -3.25 9.66
N GLU A 37 9.46 -1.97 9.99
CA GLU A 37 9.49 -1.44 11.36
C GLU A 37 8.14 -0.79 11.67
N LEU A 38 7.40 -1.31 12.65
CA LEU A 38 6.23 -0.65 13.21
C LEU A 38 6.72 0.51 14.10
N PHE A 39 6.38 1.74 13.74
CA PHE A 39 6.83 2.95 14.42
C PHE A 39 5.66 3.69 15.06
N HIS A 40 5.69 3.83 16.38
CA HIS A 40 4.68 4.57 17.12
C HIS A 40 4.91 6.08 16.99
N THR A 41 3.92 6.75 16.40
CA THR A 41 3.88 8.19 16.20
C THR A 41 3.03 8.83 17.28
N GLU A 42 3.65 9.38 18.31
CA GLU A 42 2.95 10.01 19.45
C GLU A 42 2.34 11.37 19.11
N ASN A 43 2.94 12.08 18.14
CA ASN A 43 2.55 13.44 17.78
C ASN A 43 2.99 13.79 16.36
N SER A 44 2.57 14.98 15.92
CA SER A 44 2.91 15.57 14.63
C SER A 44 4.42 15.67 14.35
N ALA A 45 5.25 16.01 15.34
CA ALA A 45 6.70 16.13 15.16
C ALA A 45 7.37 14.76 14.97
N ALA A 46 6.89 13.74 15.69
CA ALA A 46 7.34 12.36 15.51
C ALA A 46 7.04 11.83 14.09
N LEU A 47 5.89 12.21 13.49
CA LEU A 47 5.57 11.84 12.11
C LEU A 47 6.58 12.43 11.13
N VAL A 48 6.82 13.74 11.24
CA VAL A 48 7.75 14.48 10.38
C VAL A 48 9.15 13.90 10.50
N GLY A 49 9.63 13.68 11.73
CA GLY A 49 10.94 13.06 11.98
C GLY A 49 11.02 11.62 11.46
N ALA A 50 9.94 10.83 11.54
CA ALA A 50 9.91 9.48 11.01
C ALA A 50 10.06 9.47 9.48
N ILE A 51 9.39 10.39 8.77
CA ILE A 51 9.50 10.55 7.32
C ILE A 51 10.92 11.01 6.96
N GLU A 52 11.43 12.04 7.63
CA GLU A 52 12.76 12.59 7.38
C GLU A 52 13.86 11.53 7.56
N ASN A 53 13.86 10.83 8.70
CA ASN A 53 14.83 9.78 8.98
C ASN A 53 14.77 8.62 7.98
N THR A 54 13.58 8.31 7.47
CA THR A 54 13.41 7.24 6.47
C THR A 54 13.90 7.71 5.10
N ALA A 55 13.60 8.96 4.73
CA ALA A 55 14.04 9.57 3.47
C ALA A 55 15.55 9.74 3.33
N LEU A 56 16.30 9.72 4.45
CA LEU A 56 17.77 9.71 4.44
C LEU A 56 18.36 8.35 4.01
N GLN A 57 17.56 7.28 4.02
CA GLN A 57 18.01 5.94 3.65
C GLN A 57 17.67 5.66 2.19
N ALA A 58 18.67 5.38 1.38
CA ALA A 58 18.48 5.06 -0.02
C ALA A 58 17.55 3.84 -0.18
N GLY A 59 16.48 4.02 -0.95
CA GLY A 59 15.54 2.95 -1.24
C GLY A 59 14.72 2.48 -0.04
N ALA A 60 14.40 3.39 0.87
CA ALA A 60 13.44 3.16 1.95
C ALA A 60 12.02 3.54 1.55
N GLY A 61 11.03 3.01 2.29
CA GLY A 61 9.61 3.31 2.08
C GLY A 61 8.92 3.66 3.39
N VAL A 62 7.88 4.49 3.32
CA VAL A 62 7.06 4.86 4.49
C VAL A 62 5.62 4.44 4.23
N VAL A 63 4.99 3.84 5.23
CA VAL A 63 3.54 3.61 5.26
C VAL A 63 2.96 4.47 6.35
N LEU A 64 1.92 5.23 6.03
CA LEU A 64 1.18 6.05 6.98
C LEU A 64 -0.22 5.46 7.13
N ASP A 65 -0.52 4.97 8.33
CA ASP A 65 -1.87 4.55 8.70
C ASP A 65 -2.74 5.78 8.93
N VAL A 66 -3.44 6.23 7.88
CA VAL A 66 -4.20 7.48 7.88
C VAL A 66 -5.27 7.46 8.97
N ALA A 67 -5.94 6.31 9.16
CA ALA A 67 -7.02 6.16 10.13
C ALA A 67 -6.56 6.43 11.57
N SER A 68 -5.37 5.94 11.97
CA SER A 68 -4.85 6.22 13.32
C SER A 68 -4.19 7.60 13.42
N LEU A 69 -3.56 8.10 12.36
CA LEU A 69 -2.76 9.34 12.39
C LEU A 69 -3.58 10.63 12.22
N LYS A 70 -4.76 10.57 11.60
CA LYS A 70 -5.58 11.76 11.21
C LYS A 70 -5.86 12.75 12.35
N ASN A 71 -5.99 12.26 13.58
CA ASN A 71 -6.37 13.07 14.75
C ASN A 71 -5.18 13.67 15.52
N ILE A 72 -3.96 13.18 15.28
CA ILE A 72 -2.76 13.69 15.97
C ILE A 72 -1.91 14.62 15.08
N CYS A 73 -2.20 14.64 13.78
CA CYS A 73 -1.47 15.42 12.80
C CYS A 73 -2.18 16.75 12.52
N ARG A 74 -1.54 17.85 12.95
CA ARG A 74 -2.01 19.20 12.67
C ARG A 74 -1.69 19.60 11.22
N GLN A 75 -2.41 20.60 10.71
CA GLN A 75 -2.29 21.06 9.32
C GLN A 75 -0.86 21.50 8.96
N ASP A 76 -0.22 22.30 9.82
CA ASP A 76 1.15 22.79 9.65
C ASP A 76 2.17 21.63 9.56
N ALA A 77 1.98 20.58 10.37
CA ALA A 77 2.83 19.41 10.33
C ALA A 77 2.62 18.56 9.08
N LEU A 78 1.37 18.43 8.61
CA LEU A 78 1.06 17.75 7.35
C LEU A 78 1.65 18.49 6.16
N GLU A 79 1.61 19.82 6.15
CA GLU A 79 2.22 20.64 5.10
C GLU A 79 3.75 20.48 5.09
N ARG A 80 4.39 20.46 6.28
CA ARG A 80 5.82 20.15 6.39
C ARG A 80 6.15 18.74 5.90
N ALA A 81 5.34 17.74 6.25
CA ALA A 81 5.51 16.39 5.76
C ALA A 81 5.36 16.32 4.22
N ALA A 82 4.37 16.99 3.65
CA ALA A 82 4.16 17.06 2.21
C ALA A 82 5.33 17.76 1.48
N ALA A 83 5.90 18.81 2.07
CA ALA A 83 7.09 19.48 1.54
C ALA A 83 8.30 18.53 1.53
N LEU A 84 8.56 17.84 2.65
CA LEU A 84 9.63 16.85 2.76
C LEU A 84 9.46 15.71 1.76
N ILE A 85 8.26 15.14 1.65
CA ILE A 85 7.96 14.09 0.68
C ILE A 85 8.26 14.59 -0.73
N CYS A 86 7.82 15.81 -1.08
CA CYS A 86 8.05 16.38 -2.42
C CYS A 86 9.53 16.52 -2.80
N GLU A 87 10.40 16.81 -1.84
CA GLU A 87 11.82 17.07 -2.08
C GLU A 87 12.69 15.80 -2.12
N ARG A 88 12.13 14.66 -1.71
CA ARG A 88 12.87 13.40 -1.50
C ARG A 88 12.43 12.35 -2.50
N ASP A 89 13.38 11.54 -2.95
CA ASP A 89 13.11 10.34 -3.74
C ASP A 89 12.74 9.20 -2.77
N ILE A 90 11.45 9.17 -2.40
CA ILE A 90 10.90 8.20 -1.45
C ILE A 90 9.55 7.69 -1.96
N SER A 91 9.23 6.45 -1.61
CA SER A 91 7.89 5.88 -1.81
C SER A 91 7.09 5.94 -0.51
N VAL A 92 5.90 6.53 -0.58
CA VAL A 92 5.00 6.68 0.57
C VAL A 92 3.69 5.96 0.25
N LEU A 93 3.19 5.13 1.16
CA LEU A 93 1.86 4.56 1.10
C LEU A 93 0.97 5.22 2.14
N LEU A 94 -0.08 5.90 1.69
CA LEU A 94 -1.17 6.36 2.54
C LEU A 94 -2.23 5.26 2.59
N PHE A 95 -2.27 4.53 3.71
CA PHE A 95 -3.23 3.45 3.91
C PHE A 95 -4.44 3.99 4.67
N THR A 96 -5.62 3.91 4.06
CA THR A 96 -6.87 4.38 4.68
C THR A 96 -7.90 3.26 4.76
N THR A 97 -8.47 3.11 5.96
CA THR A 97 -9.47 2.09 6.30
C THR A 97 -10.81 2.70 6.70
N GLU A 98 -10.92 4.02 6.68
CA GLU A 98 -12.08 4.78 7.15
C GLU A 98 -12.44 5.89 6.16
N VAL A 99 -13.69 6.35 6.25
CA VAL A 99 -14.25 7.48 5.48
C VAL A 99 -14.61 8.59 6.46
N ASP A 100 -13.82 9.65 6.48
CA ASP A 100 -14.07 10.82 7.33
C ASP A 100 -13.30 12.07 6.87
N GLU A 101 -13.70 13.24 7.37
CA GLU A 101 -13.13 14.53 6.98
C GLU A 101 -11.66 14.72 7.40
N ALA A 102 -11.24 14.19 8.56
CA ALA A 102 -9.87 14.33 9.03
C ALA A 102 -8.92 13.46 8.20
N ALA A 103 -9.32 12.24 7.84
CA ALA A 103 -8.61 11.41 6.87
C ALA A 103 -8.56 12.09 5.49
N ASN A 104 -9.67 12.66 5.02
CA ASN A 104 -9.70 13.36 3.73
C ASN A 104 -8.72 14.54 3.70
N ARG A 105 -8.65 15.36 4.75
CA ARG A 105 -7.64 16.42 4.89
C ARG A 105 -6.22 15.87 4.81
N PHE A 106 -5.94 14.76 5.49
CA PHE A 106 -4.65 14.09 5.48
C PHE A 106 -4.24 13.66 4.06
N LEU A 107 -5.17 13.00 3.34
CA LEU A 107 -4.96 12.59 1.95
C LEU A 107 -4.76 13.80 1.03
N GLN A 108 -5.60 14.83 1.14
CA GLN A 108 -5.50 16.03 0.32
C GLN A 108 -4.15 16.72 0.48
N VAL A 109 -3.67 16.93 1.71
CA VAL A 109 -2.40 17.61 1.94
C VAL A 109 -1.22 16.82 1.38
N LEU A 110 -1.13 15.52 1.70
CA LEU A 110 0.01 14.70 1.28
C LEU A 110 -0.01 14.34 -0.22
N THR A 111 -1.17 14.39 -0.87
CA THR A 111 -1.29 14.18 -2.32
C THR A 111 -1.40 15.49 -3.11
N ARG A 112 -1.21 16.64 -2.46
CA ARG A 112 -1.37 17.98 -3.06
C ARG A 112 -2.71 18.18 -3.78
N GLY A 113 -3.77 17.60 -3.22
CA GLY A 113 -5.15 17.69 -3.69
C GLY A 113 -5.48 16.78 -4.87
N ALA A 114 -4.62 15.84 -5.24
CA ALA A 114 -4.92 14.83 -6.26
C ALA A 114 -5.98 13.82 -5.78
N VAL A 115 -5.91 13.42 -4.51
CA VAL A 115 -6.93 12.63 -3.84
C VAL A 115 -7.71 13.53 -2.90
N LEU A 116 -8.99 13.76 -3.21
CA LEU A 116 -9.89 14.61 -2.44
C LEU A 116 -10.40 13.93 -1.17
N GLY A 117 -10.39 12.61 -1.14
CA GLY A 117 -10.83 11.85 0.02
C GLY A 117 -11.22 10.43 -0.32
N SER A 118 -12.03 9.85 0.55
CA SER A 118 -12.58 8.52 0.41
C SER A 118 -14.12 8.55 0.52
N ASN A 119 -14.76 7.51 0.00
CA ASN A 119 -16.21 7.30 0.11
C ASN A 119 -16.52 5.80 0.22
N HIS A 120 -17.69 5.47 0.78
CA HIS A 120 -18.19 4.10 0.77
C HIS A 120 -18.56 3.69 -0.65
N ALA A 121 -17.96 2.58 -1.10
CA ALA A 121 -18.24 1.99 -2.41
C ALA A 121 -19.40 0.97 -2.39
N GLY A 122 -20.03 0.77 -1.22
CA GLY A 122 -21.06 -0.25 -1.04
C GLY A 122 -20.47 -1.66 -1.04
N ASN A 123 -21.30 -2.65 -1.41
CA ASN A 123 -20.88 -4.05 -1.51
C ASN A 123 -20.34 -4.32 -2.92
N VAL A 124 -19.02 -4.29 -3.05
CA VAL A 124 -18.34 -4.47 -4.34
C VAL A 124 -18.02 -5.94 -4.57
N ALA A 125 -18.34 -6.45 -5.76
CA ALA A 125 -18.12 -7.86 -6.12
C ALA A 125 -17.00 -8.07 -7.15
N ARG A 126 -16.40 -6.99 -7.66
CA ARG A 126 -15.37 -7.06 -8.71
C ARG A 126 -14.27 -6.04 -8.51
N ILE A 127 -13.05 -6.48 -8.83
CA ILE A 127 -11.90 -5.60 -8.97
C ILE A 127 -11.50 -5.48 -10.44
N HIS A 128 -10.88 -4.37 -10.79
CA HIS A 128 -10.38 -4.12 -12.13
C HIS A 128 -9.06 -3.36 -12.07
N PHE A 129 -8.05 -3.84 -12.79
CA PHE A 129 -6.81 -3.12 -13.02
C PHE A 129 -6.89 -2.46 -14.41
N PRO A 130 -7.05 -1.13 -14.52
CA PRO A 130 -7.23 -0.48 -15.82
C PRO A 130 -6.03 -0.65 -16.75
N GLU A 131 -6.25 -0.58 -18.06
CA GLU A 131 -5.18 -0.69 -19.09
C GLU A 131 -4.01 0.28 -18.84
N GLY A 132 -4.29 1.51 -18.40
CA GLY A 132 -3.26 2.50 -18.07
C GLY A 132 -2.35 2.15 -16.88
N SER A 133 -2.57 1.02 -16.19
CA SER A 133 -1.80 0.60 -15.02
C SER A 133 -0.60 -0.31 -15.35
N GLN A 134 -0.32 -0.59 -16.63
CA GLN A 134 0.71 -1.53 -17.11
C GLN A 134 2.08 -1.36 -16.42
N ASN A 135 2.53 -0.13 -16.19
CA ASN A 135 3.84 0.12 -15.56
C ASN A 135 3.96 -0.40 -14.12
N LEU A 136 2.83 -0.55 -13.41
CA LEU A 136 2.78 -0.94 -12.01
C LEU A 136 2.12 -2.31 -11.81
N ALA A 137 0.96 -2.53 -12.43
CA ALA A 137 0.18 -3.76 -12.32
C ALA A 137 0.63 -4.86 -13.31
N ARG A 138 1.40 -4.50 -14.35
CA ARG A 138 1.95 -5.41 -15.37
C ARG A 138 0.90 -6.36 -15.96
N GLU A 139 1.07 -7.66 -15.79
CA GLU A 139 0.20 -8.70 -16.35
C GLU A 139 -1.24 -8.63 -15.81
N LEU A 140 -1.44 -7.97 -14.66
CA LEU A 140 -2.78 -7.72 -14.12
C LEU A 140 -3.51 -6.61 -14.87
N SER A 141 -2.80 -5.75 -15.62
CA SER A 141 -3.46 -4.66 -16.35
C SER A 141 -4.49 -5.19 -17.36
N SER A 142 -5.60 -4.46 -17.47
CA SER A 142 -6.80 -4.82 -18.23
C SER A 142 -7.54 -6.07 -17.71
N GLN A 143 -7.19 -6.61 -16.54
CA GLN A 143 -7.85 -7.79 -15.96
C GLN A 143 -8.92 -7.43 -14.94
N PHE A 144 -9.91 -8.33 -14.85
CA PHE A 144 -10.98 -8.29 -13.87
C PHE A 144 -10.91 -9.54 -13.01
N TYR A 145 -11.08 -9.38 -11.69
CA TYR A 145 -11.15 -10.51 -10.77
C TYR A 145 -12.44 -10.46 -9.95
N PRO A 146 -13.01 -11.62 -9.62
CA PRO A 146 -14.11 -11.70 -8.67
C PRO A 146 -13.62 -11.27 -7.28
N ARG A 147 -14.56 -10.75 -6.48
CA ARG A 147 -14.35 -10.40 -5.08
C ARG A 147 -15.57 -10.85 -4.29
N ASN A 148 -15.38 -11.27 -3.05
CA ASN A 148 -16.51 -11.52 -2.15
C ASN A 148 -17.33 -10.22 -1.98
N PRO A 149 -18.66 -10.23 -2.23
CA PRO A 149 -19.50 -9.03 -2.14
C PRO A 149 -19.55 -8.49 -0.71
N THR A 150 -18.64 -7.57 -0.41
CA THR A 150 -18.46 -6.99 0.93
C THR A 150 -18.27 -5.49 0.84
N LYS A 151 -18.49 -4.80 1.96
CA LYS A 151 -18.28 -3.36 2.05
C LYS A 151 -16.88 -3.00 1.58
N ALA A 152 -16.77 -1.87 0.89
CA ALA A 152 -15.49 -1.36 0.46
C ALA A 152 -15.42 0.18 0.50
N ILE A 153 -14.20 0.70 0.40
CA ILE A 153 -13.91 2.12 0.37
C ILE A 153 -13.26 2.45 -0.96
N GLY A 154 -13.82 3.46 -1.63
CA GLY A 154 -13.27 4.06 -2.82
C GLY A 154 -12.61 5.41 -2.53
N LEU A 155 -11.78 5.87 -3.45
CA LEU A 155 -11.11 7.15 -3.46
C LEU A 155 -11.85 8.13 -4.38
N ILE A 156 -11.93 9.38 -3.95
CA ILE A 156 -12.42 10.50 -4.76
C ILE A 156 -11.20 11.21 -5.35
N LEU A 157 -11.03 11.13 -6.67
CA LEU A 157 -9.90 11.71 -7.38
C LEU A 157 -10.27 13.07 -7.97
N LYS A 158 -9.34 14.03 -7.95
CA LYS A 158 -9.51 15.33 -8.60
C LYS A 158 -9.29 15.19 -10.12
N PRO A 159 -10.27 15.56 -10.97
CA PRO A 159 -10.09 15.54 -12.42
C PRO A 159 -8.91 16.42 -12.88
N GLY A 160 -8.23 16.01 -13.95
CA GLY A 160 -7.13 16.78 -14.55
C GLY A 160 -5.82 16.76 -13.76
N THR A 161 -5.72 15.94 -12.71
CA THR A 161 -4.46 15.72 -11.98
C THR A 161 -3.68 14.55 -12.59
N ASN A 162 -2.35 14.58 -12.46
CA ASN A 162 -1.50 13.48 -12.88
C ASN A 162 -1.55 12.33 -11.85
N THR A 163 -2.68 11.63 -11.84
CA THR A 163 -2.94 10.49 -10.95
C THR A 163 -3.01 9.22 -11.79
N GLU A 164 -2.15 8.25 -11.48
CA GLU A 164 -2.18 6.94 -12.10
C GLU A 164 -3.10 6.02 -11.31
N LEU A 165 -4.21 5.60 -11.94
CA LEU A 165 -5.18 4.69 -11.35
C LEU A 165 -4.75 3.24 -11.58
N ILE A 166 -4.41 2.54 -10.50
CA ILE A 166 -3.82 1.20 -10.54
C ILE A 166 -4.91 0.14 -10.39
N MET A 167 -5.80 0.30 -9.40
CA MET A 167 -6.88 -0.64 -9.11
C MET A 167 -8.18 0.10 -8.86
N LYS A 168 -9.27 -0.45 -9.42
CA LYS A 168 -10.65 -0.06 -9.18
C LYS A 168 -11.41 -1.15 -8.45
N LEU A 169 -12.34 -0.70 -7.63
CA LEU A 169 -13.44 -1.45 -7.07
C LEU A 169 -14.71 -0.98 -7.82
N GLU A 170 -15.10 -1.73 -8.84
CA GLU A 170 -16.10 -1.32 -9.84
C GLU A 170 -15.82 0.09 -10.40
N GLN A 171 -16.69 1.08 -10.14
CA GLN A 171 -16.50 2.47 -10.59
C GLN A 171 -15.53 3.30 -9.74
N PHE A 172 -15.14 2.82 -8.55
CA PHE A 172 -14.34 3.60 -7.62
C PHE A 172 -12.86 3.25 -7.72
N GLY A 173 -11.97 4.25 -7.70
CA GLY A 173 -10.55 3.98 -7.52
C GLY A 173 -10.28 3.46 -6.11
N SER A 174 -9.44 2.44 -5.95
CA SER A 174 -9.07 1.89 -4.63
C SER A 174 -7.57 1.93 -4.38
N PHE A 175 -6.78 1.91 -5.46
CA PHE A 175 -5.34 2.06 -5.38
C PHE A 175 -4.83 2.97 -6.49
N VAL A 176 -4.14 4.04 -6.12
CA VAL A 176 -3.60 5.05 -7.04
C VAL A 176 -2.18 5.41 -6.69
N ARG A 177 -1.43 5.90 -7.68
CA ARG A 177 -0.15 6.59 -7.50
C ARG A 177 -0.29 8.06 -7.91
N VAL A 178 0.23 8.94 -7.08
CA VAL A 178 0.33 10.38 -7.32
C VAL A 178 1.81 10.75 -7.28
N SER A 179 2.28 11.38 -8.35
CA SER A 179 3.64 11.94 -8.40
C SER A 179 3.65 13.28 -7.67
N THR A 180 4.42 13.37 -6.58
CA THR A 180 4.57 14.60 -5.80
C THR A 180 6.03 14.99 -5.76
N GLY A 181 6.44 15.90 -6.65
CA GLY A 181 7.85 16.26 -6.81
C GLY A 181 8.69 15.04 -7.19
N LYS A 182 9.66 14.69 -6.33
CA LYS A 182 10.52 13.51 -6.51
C LYS A 182 9.93 12.23 -5.93
N ALA A 183 8.92 12.32 -5.08
CA ALA A 183 8.33 11.16 -4.42
C ALA A 183 7.20 10.51 -5.23
N ASN A 184 7.03 9.22 -4.97
CA ASN A 184 5.87 8.45 -5.40
C ASN A 184 4.94 8.24 -4.20
N VAL A 185 3.77 8.88 -4.21
CA VAL A 185 2.78 8.74 -3.15
C VAL A 185 1.67 7.82 -3.64
N PHE A 186 1.57 6.65 -3.02
CA PHE A 186 0.50 5.70 -3.23
C PHE A 186 -0.61 5.95 -2.22
N VAL A 187 -1.86 5.82 -2.65
CA VAL A 187 -3.02 5.83 -1.75
C VAL A 187 -3.79 4.54 -1.94
N TRP A 188 -3.96 3.79 -0.86
CA TRP A 188 -4.71 2.54 -0.85
C TRP A 188 -5.87 2.64 0.13
N SER A 189 -7.10 2.56 -0.40
CA SER A 189 -8.30 2.40 0.40
C SER A 189 -8.70 0.94 0.46
N SER A 190 -8.61 0.36 1.65
CA SER A 190 -9.09 -0.99 1.93
C SER A 190 -9.50 -1.12 3.40
N LEU A 191 -10.51 -1.93 3.66
CA LEU A 191 -10.90 -2.28 5.04
C LEU A 191 -9.95 -3.30 5.66
N ARG A 192 -9.30 -4.13 4.83
CA ARG A 192 -8.49 -5.27 5.28
C ARG A 192 -7.21 -5.42 4.46
N VAL A 193 -6.15 -5.82 5.14
CA VAL A 193 -4.96 -6.41 4.52
C VAL A 193 -5.01 -7.91 4.76
N PHE A 194 -4.83 -8.69 3.71
CA PHE A 194 -4.86 -10.14 3.78
C PHE A 194 -3.78 -10.69 4.73
N ASP A 195 -4.14 -11.63 5.61
CA ASP A 195 -3.16 -12.31 6.47
C ASP A 195 -2.45 -13.43 5.69
N VAL A 196 -1.26 -13.13 5.19
CA VAL A 196 -0.44 -14.08 4.43
C VAL A 196 0.08 -15.27 5.23
N LEU A 197 -0.03 -15.24 6.57
CA LEU A 197 0.40 -16.33 7.44
C LEU A 197 -0.77 -17.18 7.94
N GLN A 198 -2.01 -16.75 7.70
CA GLN A 198 -3.19 -17.53 8.04
C GLN A 198 -3.26 -18.78 7.13
N PRO A 199 -3.53 -19.98 7.69
CA PRO A 199 -3.86 -21.14 6.89
C PRO A 199 -5.11 -20.88 6.05
N LEU A 200 -5.02 -21.11 4.74
CA LEU A 200 -6.16 -20.99 3.85
C LEU A 200 -7.16 -22.12 4.12
N SER A 201 -8.46 -21.80 4.09
CA SER A 201 -9.50 -22.83 4.20
C SER A 201 -9.89 -23.42 2.83
N ALA A 202 -9.61 -22.70 1.74
CA ALA A 202 -9.82 -23.14 0.36
C ALA A 202 -8.87 -22.43 -0.62
N GLU A 203 -8.53 -23.08 -1.73
CA GLU A 203 -7.66 -22.51 -2.78
C GLU A 203 -8.19 -21.18 -3.34
N LYS A 204 -9.53 -21.02 -3.40
CA LYS A 204 -10.19 -19.83 -3.96
C LYS A 204 -10.08 -18.57 -3.11
N GLU A 205 -9.60 -18.65 -1.87
CA GLU A 205 -9.52 -17.50 -0.97
C GLU A 205 -8.60 -16.39 -1.49
N PHE A 206 -7.51 -16.76 -2.17
CA PHE A 206 -6.61 -15.77 -2.78
C PHE A 206 -7.25 -15.07 -3.98
N GLU A 207 -7.95 -15.81 -4.85
CA GLU A 207 -8.56 -15.26 -6.06
C GLU A 207 -9.60 -14.18 -5.74
N VAL A 208 -10.35 -14.35 -4.65
CA VAL A 208 -11.45 -13.45 -4.25
C VAL A 208 -11.04 -12.33 -3.30
N ALA A 209 -9.76 -12.28 -2.91
CA ALA A 209 -9.19 -11.30 -1.97
C ALA A 209 -8.06 -10.47 -2.59
N ALA A 210 -7.95 -10.43 -3.92
CA ALA A 210 -6.88 -9.73 -4.62
C ALA A 210 -6.76 -8.24 -4.27
N ASP A 211 -7.86 -7.55 -3.93
CA ASP A 211 -7.84 -6.16 -3.45
C ASP A 211 -7.18 -5.98 -2.07
N GLU A 212 -7.03 -7.06 -1.30
CA GLU A 212 -6.52 -7.03 0.06
C GLU A 212 -5.01 -7.28 0.16
N TYR A 213 -4.34 -7.72 -0.91
CA TYR A 213 -2.89 -7.96 -0.90
C TYR A 213 -2.15 -7.47 -2.14
N VAL A 214 -2.77 -7.47 -3.33
CA VAL A 214 -2.09 -7.06 -4.57
C VAL A 214 -1.61 -5.61 -4.50
N PRO A 215 -2.39 -4.63 -3.99
CA PRO A 215 -1.90 -3.25 -3.84
C PRO A 215 -0.62 -3.14 -3.00
N ALA A 216 -0.53 -3.92 -1.92
CA ALA A 216 0.67 -3.96 -1.10
C ALA A 216 1.86 -4.55 -1.86
N ILE A 217 1.67 -5.63 -2.61
CA ILE A 217 2.74 -6.21 -3.46
C ILE A 217 3.22 -5.20 -4.50
N ILE A 218 2.29 -4.51 -5.20
CA ILE A 218 2.63 -3.49 -6.19
C ILE A 218 3.41 -2.34 -5.53
N PHE A 219 2.94 -1.83 -4.39
CA PHE A 219 3.63 -0.78 -3.64
C PHE A 219 5.05 -1.20 -3.27
N LEU A 220 5.21 -2.37 -2.64
CA LEU A 220 6.50 -2.85 -2.17
C LEU A 220 7.46 -3.07 -3.34
N ARG A 221 6.99 -3.68 -4.44
CA ARG A 221 7.79 -3.84 -5.66
C ARG A 221 8.19 -2.50 -6.24
N SER A 222 7.29 -1.51 -6.27
CA SER A 222 7.61 -0.17 -6.76
C SER A 222 8.62 0.54 -5.87
N ALA A 223 8.52 0.39 -4.54
CA ALA A 223 9.38 1.07 -3.57
C ALA A 223 10.77 0.43 -3.46
N PHE A 224 10.84 -0.90 -3.57
CA PHE A 224 12.07 -1.66 -3.29
C PHE A 224 12.70 -2.31 -4.54
N GLY A 225 11.97 -2.40 -5.66
CA GLY A 225 12.47 -2.90 -6.94
C GLY A 225 12.93 -4.36 -6.86
N ASP A 226 14.06 -4.66 -7.52
CA ASP A 226 14.69 -5.99 -7.53
C ASP A 226 15.20 -6.44 -6.15
N ARG A 227 15.11 -5.56 -5.15
CA ARG A 227 15.45 -5.89 -3.78
C ARG A 227 14.35 -6.70 -3.09
N CYS A 228 13.11 -6.65 -3.60
CA CYS A 228 12.07 -7.62 -3.26
C CYS A 228 12.45 -9.02 -3.76
N TRP A 229 11.88 -10.06 -3.16
CA TRP A 229 12.07 -11.47 -3.53
C TRP A 229 13.49 -12.02 -3.28
N ASN A 230 14.37 -11.22 -2.69
CA ASN A 230 15.64 -11.72 -2.18
C ASN A 230 15.40 -12.40 -0.82
N ASN A 231 15.38 -13.73 -0.83
CA ASN A 231 15.33 -14.50 0.39
C ASN A 231 16.69 -14.38 1.12
N PRO A 232 16.76 -13.79 2.34
CA PRO A 232 18.00 -13.73 3.10
C PRO A 232 18.48 -15.13 3.52
N LYS A 233 17.61 -16.14 3.46
CA LYS A 233 17.96 -17.55 3.60
C LYS A 233 18.07 -18.15 2.20
N VAL A 234 19.26 -18.61 1.83
CA VAL A 234 19.45 -19.38 0.60
C VAL A 234 18.70 -20.71 0.76
N GLY A 235 17.49 -20.76 0.23
CA GLY A 235 16.66 -21.95 0.15
C GLY A 235 16.00 -21.96 -1.22
N ALA A 236 15.97 -23.12 -1.86
CA ALA A 236 15.28 -23.26 -3.13
C ALA A 236 13.79 -22.95 -2.92
N GLY A 237 13.31 -21.88 -3.55
CA GLY A 237 11.88 -21.72 -3.78
C GLY A 237 11.50 -22.74 -4.85
N ILE A 238 10.97 -23.88 -4.44
CA ILE A 238 10.28 -24.78 -5.38
C ILE A 238 8.97 -24.07 -5.72
N VAL A 239 8.92 -23.50 -6.91
CA VAL A 239 7.66 -23.11 -7.55
C VAL A 239 7.21 -24.35 -8.32
N ILE A 240 6.22 -25.06 -7.80
CA ILE A 240 5.49 -26.05 -8.58
C ILE A 240 4.48 -25.24 -9.38
N ASP A 241 4.88 -24.85 -10.59
CA ASP A 241 3.92 -24.46 -11.62
C ASP A 241 3.24 -25.77 -12.01
N ASP A 242 2.02 -26.03 -11.49
CA ASP A 242 1.31 -27.28 -11.77
C ASP A 242 1.15 -27.41 -13.30
N PRO A 243 1.93 -28.29 -13.97
CA PRO A 243 1.59 -28.58 -15.35
C PRO A 243 0.24 -29.29 -15.31
N LEU A 244 -0.68 -28.92 -16.20
CA LEU A 244 -2.00 -29.54 -16.34
C LEU A 244 -1.86 -31.07 -16.35
N LEU A 245 -2.08 -31.71 -15.19
CA LEU A 245 -2.16 -33.15 -15.07
C LEU A 245 -3.57 -33.57 -15.47
N ASN A 246 -3.90 -33.45 -16.76
CA ASN A 246 -4.82 -34.37 -17.43
C ASN A 246 -4.76 -34.20 -18.94
N LYS A 247 -4.51 -35.32 -19.64
CA LYS A 247 -4.51 -35.42 -21.10
C LYS A 247 -5.91 -35.53 -21.73
N ASN A 248 -6.99 -35.66 -20.94
CA ASN A 248 -8.31 -36.01 -21.45
C ASN A 248 -9.45 -35.24 -20.74
N TYR A 249 -9.74 -34.02 -21.17
CA TYR A 249 -11.08 -33.43 -21.10
C TYR A 249 -11.50 -33.00 -22.49
#